data_AF-A0A7C3NHL7-F1
#
_entry.id   AF-A0A7C3NHL7-F1
#
_cell.length_a   1.000
_cell.length_b   1.000
_cell.length_c   1.000
_cell.angle_alpha   90.00
_cell.angle_beta   90.00
_cell.angle_gamma   90.00
#
_symmetry.space_group_name_H-M   'P 1'
#
loop_
_entity.id
_entity.type
_entity.pdbx_description
1 polymer ?
#
loop_
_entity_poly.entity_id
_entity_poly.type
_entity_poly.pdbx_seq_one_letter_code
_entity_poly.pdbx_strand_id
1 'polypeptide(L)'
;MNYTAQPSLFDDWETSTGALELFPAVWSAAQGLAHPDLKVRQAALDKLVEMGAPRLSPLVAYLVATRLLDSSLEIRQRVVNILGDLLVLDPEGRETDRVVRQYVTAYLSQMRTRNVYSLLQVAAQVEGLDGAVALILNACAYAGEHLSDIFNDRKIPLSIRKKAVQLAGEVGYLDVIPDLERLQGRLASRLEGQQSMAFAPPAAEDEMELLPLVNQALDLLKKL
;
A
#
# COMPACT_ATOMS: atom_id res chain seq x y z
N MET A 1 32.11 35.30 -23.19
CA MET A 1 31.54 34.18 -22.41
C MET A 1 30.15 34.60 -21.98
N ASN A 2 29.13 34.11 -22.68
CA ASN A 2 27.73 34.44 -22.37
C ASN A 2 27.30 33.57 -21.19
N TYR A 3 26.99 34.20 -20.06
CA TYR A 3 26.25 33.56 -18.98
C TYR A 3 24.85 33.27 -19.53
N THR A 4 24.54 32.01 -19.80
CA THR A 4 23.15 31.57 -19.94
C THR A 4 22.47 31.80 -18.61
N ALA A 5 21.62 32.82 -18.54
CA ALA A 5 20.73 33.06 -17.42
C ALA A 5 19.95 31.75 -17.16
N GLN A 6 20.01 31.28 -15.92
CA GLN A 6 19.17 30.18 -15.47
C GLN A 6 17.72 30.58 -15.74
N PRO A 7 16.92 29.78 -16.46
CA PRO A 7 15.52 30.10 -16.67
C PRO A 7 14.85 30.22 -15.29
N SER A 8 14.17 31.35 -15.05
CA SER A 8 13.30 31.48 -13.88
C SER A 8 12.24 30.40 -13.99
N LEU A 9 12.19 29.50 -13.01
CA LEU A 9 11.21 28.42 -12.99
C LEU A 9 9.79 28.92 -12.66
N PHE A 10 9.65 30.22 -12.34
CA PHE A 10 8.44 30.81 -11.78
C PHE A 10 8.11 32.10 -12.53
N ASP A 11 6.97 32.09 -13.22
CA ASP A 11 6.22 33.30 -13.60
C ASP A 11 4.98 33.36 -12.69
N ASP A 12 4.65 34.56 -12.21
CA ASP A 12 3.62 34.83 -11.21
C ASP A 12 2.19 34.57 -11.74
N TRP A 13 1.78 33.29 -11.88
CA TRP A 13 0.38 32.95 -12.16
C TRP A 13 -0.37 32.65 -10.87
N GLU A 14 -1.28 33.57 -10.53
CA GLU A 14 -2.26 33.44 -9.46
C GLU A 14 -3.19 32.24 -9.70
N THR A 15 -2.98 31.16 -8.95
CA THR A 15 -4.07 30.27 -8.55
C THR A 15 -4.00 30.06 -7.05
N SER A 16 -5.16 30.12 -6.41
CA SER A 16 -5.33 29.98 -4.96
C SER A 16 -4.86 28.63 -4.41
N THR A 17 -4.66 27.62 -5.27
CA THR A 17 -4.02 26.33 -4.95
C THR A 17 -2.51 26.31 -5.18
N GLY A 18 -1.99 27.08 -6.14
CA GLY A 18 -0.56 27.18 -6.43
C GLY A 18 0.25 27.85 -5.31
N ALA A 19 -0.39 28.67 -4.48
CA ALA A 19 0.26 29.34 -3.36
C ALA A 19 0.92 28.33 -2.39
N LEU A 20 0.30 27.17 -2.11
CA LEU A 20 0.85 26.19 -1.17
C LEU A 20 2.05 25.41 -1.73
N GLU A 21 2.05 25.16 -3.05
CA GLU A 21 3.12 24.41 -3.73
C GLU A 21 4.43 25.21 -3.83
N LEU A 22 4.33 26.53 -3.67
CA LEU A 22 5.43 27.48 -3.79
C LEU A 22 6.01 27.95 -2.45
N PHE A 23 5.53 27.44 -1.31
CA PHE A 23 6.16 27.75 -0.02
C PHE A 23 7.53 27.05 0.05
N PRO A 24 8.63 27.80 0.30
CA PRO A 24 9.97 27.23 0.41
C PRO A 24 10.07 26.07 1.40
N ALA A 25 9.27 26.10 2.47
CA ALA A 25 9.21 25.03 3.47
C ALA A 25 8.59 23.73 2.92
N VAL A 26 7.50 23.81 2.14
CA VAL A 26 6.87 22.65 1.49
C VAL A 26 7.82 22.03 0.48
N TRP A 27 8.45 22.88 -0.35
CA TRP A 27 9.42 22.42 -1.34
C TRP A 27 10.66 21.77 -0.71
N SER A 28 11.25 22.41 0.31
CA SER A 28 12.41 21.86 1.02
C SER A 28 12.09 20.51 1.68
N ALA A 29 10.93 20.37 2.30
CA ALA A 29 10.49 19.10 2.86
C ALA A 29 10.24 18.05 1.77
N ALA A 30 9.61 18.41 0.65
CA ALA A 30 9.41 17.51 -0.49
C ALA A 30 10.75 17.00 -1.06
N GLN A 31 11.77 17.86 -1.18
CA GLN A 31 13.12 17.44 -1.57
C GLN A 31 13.74 16.48 -0.55
N GLY A 32 13.52 16.73 0.75
CA GLY A 32 13.99 15.88 1.84
C GLY A 32 13.50 14.43 1.75
N LEU A 33 12.33 14.17 1.13
CA LEU A 33 11.83 12.80 0.88
C LEU A 33 12.74 11.95 -0.03
N ALA A 34 13.63 12.58 -0.80
CA ALA A 34 14.58 11.89 -1.67
C ALA A 34 15.98 11.77 -1.06
N HIS A 35 16.19 12.24 0.17
CA HIS A 35 17.50 12.25 0.81
C HIS A 35 17.98 10.83 1.15
N PRO A 36 19.28 10.50 1.01
CA PRO A 36 19.80 9.16 1.32
C PRO A 36 19.70 8.80 2.81
N ASP A 37 19.83 9.78 3.70
CA ASP A 37 19.67 9.60 5.15
C ASP A 37 18.19 9.42 5.54
N LEU A 38 17.90 8.32 6.24
CA LEU A 38 16.59 8.00 6.79
C LEU A 38 16.04 9.11 7.69
N LYS A 39 16.86 9.67 8.59
CA LYS A 39 16.41 10.69 9.56
C LYS A 39 15.92 11.94 8.85
N VAL A 40 16.59 12.31 7.75
CA VAL A 40 16.19 13.45 6.92
C VAL A 40 14.86 13.16 6.21
N ARG A 41 14.69 11.95 5.65
CA ARG A 41 13.40 11.55 5.05
C ARG A 41 12.26 11.54 6.05
N GLN A 42 12.50 11.07 7.27
CA GLN A 42 11.52 11.06 8.35
C GLN A 42 11.10 12.50 8.74
N ALA A 43 12.09 13.36 9.02
CA ALA A 43 11.83 14.76 9.36
C ALA A 43 11.10 15.52 8.24
N ALA A 44 11.46 15.23 6.98
CA ALA A 44 10.78 15.77 5.81
C ALA A 44 9.30 15.34 5.74
N LEU A 45 9.03 14.05 5.93
CA LEU A 45 7.67 13.52 5.92
C LEU A 45 6.83 14.10 7.06
N ASP A 46 7.39 14.17 8.27
CA ASP A 46 6.74 14.81 9.42
C ASP A 46 6.45 16.28 9.17
N LYS A 47 7.38 17.00 8.56
CA LYS A 47 7.18 18.42 8.24
C LYS A 47 6.05 18.63 7.25
N LEU A 48 5.95 17.80 6.21
CA LEU A 48 4.85 17.84 5.25
C LEU A 48 3.50 17.59 5.92
N VAL A 49 3.43 16.60 6.82
CA VAL A 49 2.20 16.28 7.57
C VAL A 49 1.81 17.42 8.51
N GLU A 50 2.76 17.99 9.25
CA GLU A 50 2.54 19.13 10.15
C GLU A 50 1.92 20.33 9.41
N MET A 51 2.36 20.58 8.17
CA MET A 51 1.82 21.64 7.32
C MET A 51 0.49 21.28 6.63
N GLY A 52 -0.01 20.05 6.80
CA GLY A 52 -1.18 19.54 6.08
C GLY A 52 -0.97 19.45 4.57
N ALA A 53 0.27 19.52 4.08
CA ALA A 53 0.59 19.65 2.67
C ALA A 53 0.06 18.49 1.81
N PRO A 54 0.12 17.20 2.24
CA PRO A 54 -0.45 16.09 1.48
C PRO A 54 -1.96 16.21 1.24
N ARG A 55 -2.71 16.93 2.10
CA ARG A 55 -4.15 17.14 1.93
C ARG A 55 -4.51 18.28 0.97
N LEU A 56 -3.54 19.13 0.65
CA LEU A 56 -3.75 20.41 -0.02
C LEU A 56 -3.05 20.49 -1.39
N SER A 57 -1.92 19.79 -1.59
CA SER A 57 -1.18 19.77 -2.85
C SER A 57 -1.20 18.38 -3.50
N PRO A 58 -1.73 18.24 -4.72
CA PRO A 58 -1.70 16.98 -5.47
C PRO A 58 -0.28 16.48 -5.72
N LEU A 59 0.67 17.41 -5.98
CA LEU A 59 2.07 17.06 -6.19
C LEU A 59 2.69 16.47 -4.91
N VAL A 60 2.47 17.10 -3.76
CA VAL A 60 2.99 16.59 -2.48
C VAL A 60 2.38 15.22 -2.17
N ALA A 61 1.07 15.06 -2.35
CA ALA A 61 0.39 13.79 -2.14
C ALA A 61 0.95 12.68 -3.04
N TYR A 62 1.20 12.99 -4.32
CA TYR A 62 1.84 12.09 -5.27
C TYR A 62 3.26 11.70 -4.82
N LEU A 63 4.08 12.68 -4.41
CA LEU A 63 5.45 12.41 -3.93
C LEU A 63 5.43 11.51 -2.69
N VAL A 64 4.54 11.75 -1.73
CA VAL A 64 4.32 10.87 -0.59
C VAL A 64 3.91 9.47 -1.04
N ALA A 65 2.98 9.35 -2.00
CA ALA A 65 2.55 8.05 -2.51
C ALA A 65 3.71 7.25 -3.13
N THR A 66 4.65 7.90 -3.82
CA THR A 66 5.84 7.23 -4.35
C THR A 66 6.76 6.66 -3.27
N ARG A 67 6.67 7.13 -2.02
CA ARG A 67 7.43 6.59 -0.88
C ARG A 67 6.85 5.29 -0.32
N LEU A 68 5.77 4.74 -0.90
CA LEU A 68 5.35 3.36 -0.63
C LEU A 68 6.45 2.32 -0.90
N LEU A 69 7.45 2.66 -1.71
CA LEU A 69 8.60 1.81 -2.02
C LEU A 69 9.89 2.25 -1.32
N ASP A 70 9.81 3.08 -0.27
CA ASP A 70 10.99 3.46 0.51
C ASP A 70 11.66 2.21 1.12
N SER A 71 12.98 2.26 1.29
CA SER A 71 13.75 1.15 1.86
C SER A 71 13.48 0.96 3.35
N SER A 72 13.06 2.01 4.05
CA SER A 72 12.68 1.95 5.46
C SER A 72 11.23 1.53 5.62
N LEU A 73 11.00 0.51 6.47
CA LEU A 73 9.65 0.10 6.85
C LEU A 73 8.91 1.24 7.58
N GLU A 74 9.61 1.99 8.42
CA GLU A 74 9.07 3.10 9.20
C GLU A 74 8.52 4.21 8.29
N ILE A 75 9.23 4.56 7.22
CA ILE A 75 8.72 5.50 6.21
C ILE A 75 7.49 4.92 5.52
N ARG A 76 7.55 3.66 5.06
CA ARG A 76 6.42 3.02 4.39
C ARG A 76 5.17 2.95 5.25
N GLN A 77 5.32 2.64 6.54
CA GLN A 77 4.26 2.66 7.53
C GLN A 77 3.61 4.04 7.63
N ARG A 78 4.43 5.09 7.75
CA ARG A 78 3.96 6.49 7.81
C ARG A 78 3.21 6.87 6.54
N VAL A 79 3.73 6.47 5.38
CA VAL A 79 3.09 6.70 4.07
C VAL A 79 1.75 6.00 3.98
N VAL A 80 1.64 4.74 4.41
CA VAL A 80 0.36 3.99 4.43
C VAL A 80 -0.68 4.73 5.27
N ASN A 81 -0.31 5.22 6.46
CA ASN A 81 -1.23 6.03 7.27
C ASN A 81 -1.67 7.30 6.55
N ILE A 82 -0.72 8.07 6.02
CA ILE A 82 -1.04 9.32 5.31
C ILE A 82 -1.98 9.03 4.14
N LEU A 83 -1.69 8.03 3.30
CA LEU A 83 -2.55 7.70 2.16
C LEU A 83 -3.92 7.20 2.60
N GLY A 84 -4.01 6.39 3.65
CA GLY A 84 -5.28 5.99 4.25
C GLY A 84 -6.11 7.21 4.68
N ASP A 85 -5.49 8.15 5.39
CA ASP A 85 -6.11 9.39 5.86
C ASP A 85 -6.55 10.31 4.70
N LEU A 86 -5.88 10.26 3.55
CA LEU A 86 -6.28 11.02 2.37
C LEU A 86 -7.54 10.45 1.71
N LEU A 87 -7.80 9.14 1.86
CA LEU A 87 -8.93 8.43 1.26
C LEU A 87 -10.21 8.46 2.11
N VAL A 88 -10.12 8.92 3.37
CA VAL A 88 -11.26 9.01 4.30
C VAL A 88 -11.50 10.44 4.78
N LEU A 89 -12.60 10.63 5.52
CA LEU A 89 -12.87 11.87 6.25
C LEU A 89 -11.87 12.04 7.40
N ASP A 90 -11.40 13.26 7.66
CA ASP A 90 -10.65 13.54 8.88
C ASP A 90 -11.55 13.46 10.14
N PRO A 91 -10.99 13.56 11.36
CA PRO A 91 -11.77 13.56 12.59
C PRO A 91 -12.81 14.68 12.68
N GLU A 92 -12.66 15.76 11.92
CA GLU A 92 -13.62 16.86 11.81
C GLU A 92 -14.67 16.64 10.71
N GLY A 93 -14.67 15.48 10.05
CA GLY A 93 -15.60 15.11 8.99
C GLY A 93 -15.31 15.76 7.64
N ARG A 94 -14.11 16.34 7.45
CA ARG A 94 -13.72 17.02 6.21
C ARG A 94 -13.04 16.06 5.26
N GLU A 95 -13.49 16.11 4.01
CA GLU A 95 -12.84 15.43 2.90
C GLU A 95 -11.51 16.09 2.55
N THR A 96 -10.54 15.28 2.17
CA THR A 96 -9.37 15.74 1.41
C THR A 96 -9.82 16.42 0.12
N ASP A 97 -9.08 17.45 -0.32
CA ASP A 97 -9.35 18.15 -1.56
C ASP A 97 -9.58 17.16 -2.72
N ARG A 98 -10.61 17.44 -3.53
CA ARG A 98 -11.05 16.52 -4.60
C ARG A 98 -9.94 16.28 -5.62
N VAL A 99 -9.17 17.31 -5.98
CA VAL A 99 -8.06 17.21 -6.93
C VAL A 99 -6.96 16.33 -6.33
N VAL A 100 -6.63 16.53 -5.06
CA VAL A 100 -5.65 15.69 -4.34
C VAL A 100 -6.08 14.22 -4.37
N ARG A 101 -7.32 13.90 -3.99
CA ARG A 101 -7.84 12.52 -4.03
C ARG A 101 -7.80 11.92 -5.42
N GLN A 102 -8.12 12.70 -6.46
CA GLN A 102 -8.06 12.23 -7.84
C GLN A 102 -6.65 11.81 -8.25
N TYR A 103 -5.64 12.61 -7.92
CA TYR A 103 -4.24 12.29 -8.24
C TYR A 103 -3.72 11.10 -7.45
N VAL A 104 -4.04 11.02 -6.15
CA VAL A 104 -3.67 9.86 -5.32
C VAL A 104 -4.32 8.59 -5.86
N THR A 105 -5.62 8.63 -6.13
CA THR A 105 -6.35 7.47 -6.67
C THR A 105 -5.79 7.04 -8.03
N ALA A 106 -5.47 7.99 -8.91
CA ALA A 106 -4.87 7.69 -10.22
C ALA A 106 -3.48 7.04 -10.11
N TYR A 107 -2.69 7.41 -9.09
CA TYR A 107 -1.43 6.73 -8.81
C TYR A 107 -1.67 5.32 -8.24
N LEU A 108 -2.56 5.21 -7.25
CA LEU A 108 -2.88 3.94 -6.59
C LEU A 108 -3.49 2.92 -7.55
N SER A 109 -4.29 3.37 -8.52
CA SER A 109 -4.88 2.50 -9.54
C SER A 109 -3.85 1.84 -10.46
N GLN A 110 -2.62 2.34 -10.48
CA GLN A 110 -1.52 1.85 -11.31
C GLN A 110 -0.45 1.11 -10.48
N MET A 111 -0.72 0.83 -9.21
CA MET A 111 0.19 0.04 -8.37
C MET A 111 0.51 -1.31 -9.01
N ARG A 112 1.79 -1.68 -8.99
CA ARG A 112 2.28 -2.97 -9.47
C ARG A 112 2.48 -3.93 -8.30
N THR A 113 2.79 -5.20 -8.59
CA THR A 113 3.11 -6.23 -7.59
C THR A 113 4.09 -5.77 -6.51
N ARG A 114 5.11 -4.96 -6.87
CA ARG A 114 6.07 -4.42 -5.89
C ARG A 114 5.42 -3.49 -4.86
N ASN A 115 4.46 -2.65 -5.28
CA ASN A 115 3.71 -1.79 -4.38
C ASN A 115 2.80 -2.61 -3.47
N VAL A 116 2.05 -3.56 -4.04
CA VAL A 116 1.17 -4.47 -3.28
C VAL A 116 1.99 -5.25 -2.26
N TYR A 117 3.10 -5.85 -2.66
CA TYR A 117 4.02 -6.54 -1.77
C TYR A 117 4.53 -5.63 -0.64
N SER A 118 4.83 -4.38 -0.95
CA SER A 118 5.25 -3.38 0.04
C SER A 118 4.18 -3.11 1.10
N LEU A 119 2.91 -2.97 0.67
CA LEU A 119 1.76 -2.81 1.57
C LEU A 119 1.57 -4.03 2.48
N LEU A 120 1.71 -5.23 1.92
CA LEU A 120 1.62 -6.48 2.69
C LEU A 120 2.74 -6.61 3.72
N GLN A 121 3.95 -6.13 3.41
CA GLN A 121 5.03 -6.09 4.40
C GLN A 121 4.69 -5.18 5.58
N VAL A 122 4.09 -4.02 5.32
CA VAL A 122 3.61 -3.12 6.36
C VAL A 122 2.52 -3.80 7.19
N ALA A 123 1.48 -4.35 6.55
CA ALA A 123 0.38 -5.03 7.25
C ALA A 123 0.84 -6.25 8.06
N ALA A 124 1.86 -6.98 7.60
CA ALA A 124 2.39 -8.15 8.29
C ALA A 124 3.27 -7.82 9.50
N GLN A 125 3.84 -6.60 9.56
CA GLN A 125 4.83 -6.21 10.58
C GLN A 125 4.31 -5.13 11.53
N VAL A 126 3.24 -4.43 11.16
CA VAL A 126 2.67 -3.32 11.94
C VAL A 126 1.19 -3.59 12.18
N GLU A 127 0.85 -3.81 13.45
CA GLU A 127 -0.54 -3.99 13.88
C GLU A 127 -1.37 -2.70 13.66
N GLY A 128 -2.65 -2.86 13.36
CA GLY A 128 -3.60 -1.75 13.22
C GLY A 128 -3.62 -1.05 11.86
N LEU A 129 -2.79 -1.47 10.89
CA LEU A 129 -2.77 -0.86 9.54
C LEU A 129 -3.56 -1.62 8.48
N ASP A 130 -4.18 -2.74 8.82
CA ASP A 130 -4.96 -3.54 7.87
C ASP A 130 -6.06 -2.70 7.19
N GLY A 131 -6.76 -1.84 7.95
CA GLY A 131 -7.80 -0.97 7.39
C GLY A 131 -7.27 0.06 6.39
N ALA A 132 -6.15 0.72 6.70
CA ALA A 132 -5.51 1.67 5.78
C ALA A 132 -4.99 0.96 4.51
N VAL A 133 -4.39 -0.23 4.68
CA VAL A 133 -3.94 -1.03 3.55
C VAL A 133 -5.11 -1.49 2.69
N ALA A 134 -6.22 -1.93 3.29
CA ALA A 134 -7.43 -2.32 2.57
C ALA A 134 -8.01 -1.16 1.74
N LEU A 135 -8.06 0.07 2.30
CA LEU A 135 -8.48 1.27 1.57
C LEU A 135 -7.58 1.56 0.36
N ILE A 136 -6.26 1.46 0.55
CA ILE A 136 -5.28 1.69 -0.52
C ILE A 136 -5.39 0.62 -1.61
N LEU A 137 -5.54 -0.65 -1.22
CA LEU A 137 -5.75 -1.76 -2.15
C LEU A 137 -7.04 -1.54 -2.93
N ASN A 138 -8.15 -1.18 -2.27
CA ASN A 138 -9.44 -0.93 -2.93
C ASN A 138 -9.38 0.17 -4.01
N ALA A 139 -8.43 1.12 -3.92
CA ALA A 139 -8.17 2.10 -4.97
C ALA A 139 -7.41 1.51 -6.20
N CYS A 140 -6.95 0.27 -6.12
CA CYS A 140 -6.27 -0.49 -7.17
C CYS A 140 -7.14 -1.64 -7.68
N ALA A 141 -7.75 -1.44 -8.84
CA ALA A 141 -8.65 -2.42 -9.46
C ALA A 141 -7.96 -3.77 -9.75
N TYR A 142 -6.66 -3.77 -10.05
CA TYR A 142 -5.89 -4.97 -10.41
C TYR A 142 -5.11 -5.58 -9.23
N ALA A 143 -5.32 -5.11 -8.01
CA ALA A 143 -4.61 -5.65 -6.86
C ALA A 143 -4.99 -7.11 -6.57
N GLY A 144 -6.18 -7.58 -6.96
CA GLY A 144 -6.58 -8.99 -6.88
C GLY A 144 -5.57 -9.92 -7.57
N GLU A 145 -5.27 -9.67 -8.85
CA GLU A 145 -4.25 -10.41 -9.62
C GLU A 145 -2.88 -10.45 -8.91
N HIS A 146 -2.44 -9.30 -8.39
CA HIS A 146 -1.17 -9.22 -7.66
C HIS A 146 -1.19 -9.99 -6.33
N LEU A 147 -2.30 -9.98 -5.61
CA LEU A 147 -2.48 -10.77 -4.39
C LEU A 147 -2.46 -12.26 -4.71
N SER A 148 -3.14 -12.67 -5.79
CA SER A 148 -3.13 -14.04 -6.32
C SER A 148 -1.73 -14.56 -6.61
N ASP A 149 -0.92 -13.78 -7.32
CA ASP A 149 0.48 -14.14 -7.59
C ASP A 149 1.26 -14.30 -6.27
N ILE A 150 1.06 -13.38 -5.33
CA ILE A 150 1.80 -13.35 -4.07
C ILE A 150 1.45 -14.55 -3.17
N PHE A 151 0.18 -14.86 -2.95
CA PHE A 151 -0.18 -15.98 -2.06
C PHE A 151 0.11 -17.35 -2.69
N ASN A 152 0.26 -17.43 -4.01
CA ASN A 152 0.62 -18.67 -4.70
C ASN A 152 2.13 -18.91 -4.79
N ASP A 153 2.97 -17.87 -4.71
CA ASP A 153 4.42 -18.02 -4.73
C ASP A 153 4.99 -18.50 -3.39
N ARG A 154 5.50 -19.73 -3.36
CA ARG A 154 6.10 -20.34 -2.16
C ARG A 154 7.43 -19.73 -1.75
N LYS A 155 8.08 -18.94 -2.61
CA LYS A 155 9.31 -18.22 -2.27
C LYS A 155 9.02 -17.02 -1.37
N ILE A 156 7.77 -16.55 -1.35
CA ILE A 156 7.37 -15.43 -0.52
C ILE A 156 7.16 -15.91 0.92
N PRO A 157 7.63 -15.15 1.94
CA PRO A 157 7.44 -15.50 3.33
C PRO A 157 5.96 -15.75 3.68
N LEU A 158 5.70 -16.77 4.50
CA LEU A 158 4.36 -17.18 4.88
C LEU A 158 3.52 -16.02 5.44
N SER A 159 4.09 -15.16 6.29
CA SER A 159 3.38 -14.01 6.88
C SER A 159 2.81 -13.06 5.82
N ILE A 160 3.54 -12.85 4.73
CA ILE A 160 3.11 -12.02 3.60
C ILE A 160 2.01 -12.73 2.81
N ARG A 161 2.15 -14.04 2.57
CA ARG A 161 1.12 -14.85 1.90
C ARG A 161 -0.20 -14.87 2.69
N LYS A 162 -0.12 -15.00 4.02
CA LYS A 162 -1.27 -14.92 4.93
C LYS A 162 -1.99 -13.58 4.79
N LYS A 163 -1.24 -12.48 4.84
CA LYS A 163 -1.81 -11.14 4.66
C LYS A 163 -2.41 -10.94 3.27
N ALA A 164 -1.80 -11.50 2.23
CA ALA A 164 -2.38 -11.43 0.89
C ALA A 164 -3.74 -12.14 0.82
N VAL A 165 -3.87 -13.33 1.39
CA VAL A 165 -5.15 -14.07 1.45
C VAL A 165 -6.19 -13.32 2.27
N GLN A 166 -5.81 -12.83 3.46
CA GLN A 166 -6.70 -12.08 4.35
C GLN A 166 -7.26 -10.84 3.64
N LEU A 167 -6.38 -9.98 3.11
CA LEU A 167 -6.77 -8.73 2.47
C LEU A 167 -7.51 -8.97 1.14
N ALA A 168 -7.24 -10.07 0.43
CA ALA A 168 -8.00 -10.42 -0.77
C ALA A 168 -9.50 -10.62 -0.45
N GLY A 169 -9.79 -11.32 0.66
CA GLY A 169 -11.15 -11.53 1.14
C GLY A 169 -11.79 -10.28 1.75
N GLU A 170 -11.04 -9.52 2.56
CA GLU A 170 -11.55 -8.32 3.23
C GLU A 170 -11.87 -7.18 2.27
N VAL A 171 -11.05 -6.99 1.22
CA VAL A 171 -11.30 -5.94 0.21
C VAL A 171 -12.40 -6.36 -0.76
N GLY A 172 -12.56 -7.66 -1.02
CA GLY A 172 -13.63 -8.17 -1.88
C GLY A 172 -13.22 -8.46 -3.33
N TYR A 173 -11.99 -8.89 -3.57
CA TYR A 173 -11.51 -9.22 -4.92
C TYR A 173 -12.10 -10.53 -5.43
N LEU A 174 -13.22 -10.46 -6.15
CA LEU A 174 -13.93 -11.64 -6.66
C LEU A 174 -13.13 -12.42 -7.72
N ASP A 175 -12.22 -11.76 -8.42
CA ASP A 175 -11.34 -12.34 -9.43
C ASP A 175 -10.34 -13.35 -8.86
N VAL A 176 -10.04 -13.27 -7.55
CA VAL A 176 -9.10 -14.20 -6.89
C VAL A 176 -9.72 -15.53 -6.47
N ILE A 177 -11.05 -15.68 -6.53
CA ILE A 177 -11.77 -16.88 -6.08
C ILE A 177 -11.20 -18.16 -6.71
N PRO A 178 -10.99 -18.27 -8.03
CA PRO A 178 -10.47 -19.50 -8.63
C PRO A 178 -9.08 -19.89 -8.09
N ASP A 179 -8.23 -18.91 -7.79
CA ASP A 179 -6.89 -19.16 -7.24
C ASP A 179 -6.95 -19.60 -5.78
N LEU A 180 -7.85 -19.02 -4.99
CA LEU A 180 -8.11 -19.43 -3.61
C LEU A 180 -8.68 -20.85 -3.56
N GLU A 181 -9.60 -21.23 -4.45
CA GLU A 181 -10.16 -22.60 -4.50
C GLU A 181 -9.09 -23.63 -4.91
N ARG A 182 -8.22 -23.31 -5.87
CA ARG A 182 -7.07 -24.16 -6.21
C ARG A 182 -6.11 -24.31 -5.04
N LEU A 183 -5.82 -23.21 -4.34
CA LEU A 183 -4.97 -23.21 -3.14
C LEU A 183 -5.60 -24.08 -2.04
N GLN A 184 -6.90 -23.90 -1.77
CA GLN A 184 -7.67 -24.69 -0.80
C GLN A 184 -7.59 -26.18 -1.10
N GLY A 185 -7.91 -26.59 -2.33
CA GLY A 185 -7.90 -28.00 -2.74
C GLY A 185 -6.51 -28.63 -2.59
N ARG A 186 -5.45 -27.90 -2.95
CA ARG A 186 -4.06 -28.34 -2.79
C ARG A 186 -3.67 -28.50 -1.32
N LEU A 187 -4.09 -27.58 -0.45
CA LEU A 187 -3.78 -27.63 0.98
C LEU A 187 -4.57 -28.74 1.68
N ALA A 188 -5.87 -28.89 1.40
CA ALA A 188 -6.73 -29.93 1.96
C ALA A 188 -6.25 -31.35 1.57
N SER A 189 -5.94 -31.56 0.28
CA SER A 189 -5.44 -32.87 -0.20
C SER A 189 -4.14 -33.28 0.50
N ARG A 190 -3.28 -32.32 0.83
CA ARG A 190 -2.03 -32.58 1.57
C ARG A 190 -2.29 -32.95 3.02
N LEU A 191 -3.22 -32.25 3.68
CA LEU A 191 -3.61 -32.53 5.06
C LEU A 191 -4.17 -33.96 5.19
N GLU A 192 -5.07 -34.34 4.29
CA GLU A 192 -5.65 -35.70 4.23
C GLU A 192 -4.59 -36.77 3.92
N GLY A 193 -3.67 -36.48 2.99
CA GLY A 193 -2.55 -37.36 2.66
C GLY A 193 -1.60 -37.61 3.84
N GLN A 194 -1.41 -36.63 4.73
CA GLN A 194 -0.58 -36.78 5.93
C GLN A 194 -1.29 -37.57 7.03
N GLN A 195 -2.58 -37.33 7.22
CA GLN A 195 -3.38 -38.10 8.18
C GLN A 195 -3.50 -39.58 7.81
N SER A 196 -3.44 -39.91 6.50
CA SER A 196 -3.49 -41.28 6.00
C SER A 196 -2.13 -41.99 5.97
N MET A 197 -1.00 -41.27 6.08
CA MET A 197 0.35 -41.85 6.06
C MET A 197 1.19 -41.37 7.25
N ALA A 198 1.24 -42.17 8.33
CA ALA A 198 1.97 -41.87 9.58
C ALA A 198 3.50 -41.67 9.43
N PHE A 199 4.06 -41.93 8.24
CA PHE A 199 5.49 -41.79 7.93
C PHE A 199 5.79 -40.71 6.89
N ALA A 200 4.79 -39.94 6.44
CA ALA A 200 5.04 -38.81 5.53
C ALA A 200 5.86 -37.73 6.27
N PRO A 201 6.86 -37.10 5.62
CA PRO A 201 7.52 -35.93 6.18
C PRO A 201 6.45 -34.90 6.55
N PRO A 202 6.56 -34.22 7.71
CA PRO A 202 5.62 -33.17 8.06
C PRO A 202 5.57 -32.19 6.90
N ALA A 203 4.37 -31.72 6.56
CA ALA A 203 4.27 -30.52 5.73
C ALA A 203 5.11 -29.48 6.46
N ALA A 204 5.76 -28.56 5.76
CA ALA A 204 6.23 -27.36 6.44
C ALA A 204 5.01 -26.82 7.22
N GLU A 205 5.00 -27.00 8.55
CA GLU A 205 3.79 -26.90 9.39
C GLU A 205 3.11 -25.54 9.14
N ASP A 206 3.96 -24.55 8.97
CA ASP A 206 3.82 -23.24 8.33
C ASP A 206 2.78 -23.14 7.20
N GLU A 207 2.81 -23.96 6.14
CA GLU A 207 1.92 -23.78 4.97
C GLU A 207 0.48 -24.19 5.26
N MET A 208 0.24 -25.04 6.27
CA MET A 208 -1.12 -25.42 6.70
C MET A 208 -1.84 -24.30 7.43
N GLU A 209 -1.11 -23.34 7.99
CA GLU A 209 -1.68 -22.15 8.61
C GLU A 209 -2.41 -21.23 7.61
N LEU A 210 -2.21 -21.42 6.30
CA LEU A 210 -2.96 -20.70 5.26
C LEU A 210 -4.37 -21.22 5.09
N LEU A 211 -4.62 -22.52 5.32
CA LEU A 211 -5.92 -23.14 5.02
C LEU A 211 -7.10 -22.46 5.74
N PRO A 212 -7.07 -22.16 7.06
CA PRO A 212 -8.18 -21.46 7.70
C PRO A 212 -8.40 -20.06 7.12
N LEU A 213 -7.34 -19.34 6.75
CA LEU A 213 -7.44 -18.01 6.15
C LEU A 213 -8.03 -18.06 4.74
N VAL A 214 -7.67 -19.08 3.95
CA VAL A 214 -8.24 -19.30 2.61
C VAL A 214 -9.74 -19.58 2.70
N ASN A 215 -10.16 -20.42 3.66
CA ASN A 215 -11.58 -20.69 3.90
C ASN A 215 -12.32 -19.41 4.29
N GLN A 216 -11.77 -18.63 5.23
CA GLN A 216 -12.35 -17.36 5.64
C GLN A 216 -12.48 -16.36 4.48
N ALA A 217 -11.44 -16.24 3.64
CA ALA A 217 -11.46 -15.36 2.49
C ALA A 217 -12.53 -15.79 1.47
N LEU A 218 -12.61 -17.09 1.16
CA LEU A 218 -13.66 -17.63 0.28
C LEU A 218 -15.06 -17.40 0.85
N ASP A 219 -15.26 -17.57 2.16
CA ASP A 219 -16.54 -17.33 2.82
C ASP A 219 -16.96 -15.86 2.78
N LEU A 220 -16.01 -14.93 2.87
CA LEU A 220 -16.28 -13.49 2.70
C LEU A 220 -16.69 -13.19 1.25
N LEU A 221 -15.90 -13.67 0.29
CA LEU A 221 -16.12 -13.39 -1.14
C LEU A 221 -17.42 -13.98 -1.68
N LYS A 222 -17.84 -15.15 -1.19
CA LYS A 222 -19.09 -15.81 -1.60
C LYS A 222 -20.36 -15.15 -1.04
N LYS A 223 -20.22 -14.18 -0.12
CA LYS A 223 -21.34 -13.43 0.47
C LYS A 223 -21.55 -12.04 -0.16
N LEU A 224 -20.63 -11.58 -0.99
CA LEU A 224 -20.72 -10.33 -1.75
C LEU A 224 -21.61 -10.51 -2.98
#